data_AF-A0A2X1D3M0-F1
#
_entry.id   AF-A0A2X1D3M0-F1
#
_cell.length_a   1.000
_cell.length_b   1.000
_cell.length_c   1.000
_cell.angle_alpha   90.00
_cell.angle_beta   90.00
_cell.angle_gamma   90.00
#
_symmetry.space_group_name_H-M   'P 1'
#
loop_
_entity.id
_entity.type
_entity.pdbx_description
1 polymer ?
#
loop_
_entity_poly.entity_id
_entity_poly.type
_entity_poly.pdbx_seq_one_letter_code
_entity_poly.pdbx_strand_id
1 'polypeptide(L)'
;MLKRYAYAWITLAFFAISIGLHWLFGWYAFIDEAREHGQTPALTPYLLEMGRDTFENWQSEFLQLLWQVVGLAYFLYVGSPSSKENDDRMEAKLDALLELVGRERGLAIVDEIDRHHERRTGHAALHQDPPYGAV
;
A
#
# COMPACT_ATOMS: atom_id res chain seq x y z
N MET A 1 -13.15 -19.43 3.59
CA MET A 1 -12.67 -18.30 4.41
C MET A 1 -11.15 -18.11 4.34
N LEU A 2 -10.31 -19.15 4.48
CA LEU A 2 -8.84 -19.04 4.42
C LEU A 2 -8.28 -18.38 3.13
N LYS A 3 -8.83 -18.70 1.96
CA LYS A 3 -8.34 -18.18 0.66
C LYS A 3 -8.46 -16.65 0.53
N ARG A 4 -9.45 -16.02 1.16
CA ARG A 4 -9.70 -14.56 1.07
C ARG A 4 -8.63 -13.75 1.81
N TYR A 5 -7.92 -14.37 2.75
CA TYR A 5 -6.84 -13.75 3.53
C TYR A 5 -5.52 -14.49 3.35
N ALA A 6 -5.37 -15.26 2.26
CA ALA A 6 -4.19 -16.08 2.04
C ALA A 6 -2.90 -15.24 2.10
N TYR A 7 -2.91 -14.05 1.47
CA TYR A 7 -1.80 -13.11 1.55
C TYR A 7 -1.45 -12.71 2.99
N ALA A 8 -2.44 -12.31 3.79
CA ALA A 8 -2.21 -11.93 5.19
C ALA A 8 -1.63 -13.07 6.02
N TRP A 9 -2.14 -14.30 5.85
CA TRP A 9 -1.65 -15.47 6.58
C TRP A 9 -0.23 -15.88 6.15
N ILE A 10 0.08 -15.84 4.86
CA ILE A 10 1.42 -16.13 4.34
C ILE A 10 2.42 -15.10 4.87
N THR A 11 2.07 -13.81 4.79
CA THR A 11 2.92 -12.73 5.32
C THR A 11 3.13 -12.86 6.83
N LEU A 12 2.07 -13.15 7.59
CA LEU A 12 2.17 -13.38 9.03
C LEU A 12 3.06 -14.58 9.36
N ALA A 13 2.97 -15.66 8.58
CA ALA A 13 3.84 -16.82 8.75
C ALA A 13 5.32 -16.48 8.48
N PHE A 14 5.61 -15.79 7.37
CA PHE A 14 6.98 -15.33 7.08
C PHE A 14 7.50 -14.39 8.16
N PHE A 15 6.67 -13.47 8.66
CA PHE A 15 7.03 -12.58 9.75
C PHE A 15 7.34 -13.36 11.04
N ALA A 16 6.47 -14.29 11.44
CA ALA A 16 6.66 -15.10 12.64
C ALA A 16 7.91 -15.99 12.58
N ILE A 17 8.18 -16.59 11.42
CA ILE A 17 9.41 -17.36 11.18
C ILE A 17 10.63 -16.44 11.25
N SER A 18 10.58 -15.30 10.57
CA SER A 18 11.69 -14.33 10.53
C SER A 18 12.03 -13.79 11.91
N ILE A 19 11.04 -13.33 12.68
CA ILE A 19 11.27 -12.82 14.04
C ILE A 19 11.74 -13.93 14.98
N GLY A 20 11.21 -15.15 14.84
CA GLY A 20 11.70 -16.31 15.59
C GLY A 20 13.18 -16.62 15.29
N LEU A 21 13.58 -16.60 14.02
CA LEU A 21 14.96 -16.80 13.61
C LEU A 21 15.87 -15.65 14.07
N HIS A 22 15.41 -14.40 14.01
CA HIS A 22 16.16 -13.25 14.50
C HIS A 22 16.54 -13.40 15.98
N TRP A 23 15.58 -13.78 16.82
CA TRP A 23 15.82 -14.03 18.24
C TRP A 23 16.68 -15.28 18.46
N LEU A 24 16.42 -16.36 17.73
CA LEU A 24 17.22 -17.59 17.82
C LEU A 24 18.70 -17.36 17.48
N PHE A 25 18.99 -16.68 16.38
CA PHE A 25 20.37 -16.36 16.00
C PHE A 25 21.00 -15.34 16.94
N GLY A 26 20.22 -14.38 17.43
CA GLY A 26 20.65 -13.46 18.48
C GLY A 26 21.07 -14.19 19.76
N TRP A 27 20.37 -15.26 20.14
CA TRP A 27 20.76 -16.07 21.31
C TRP A 27 22.12 -16.74 21.13
N TYR A 28 22.38 -17.29 19.95
CA TYR A 28 23.68 -17.90 19.67
C TYR A 28 24.81 -16.87 19.69
N ALA A 29 24.59 -15.68 19.11
CA ALA A 29 25.55 -14.58 19.16
C ALA A 29 25.82 -14.11 20.61
N PHE A 30 24.76 -13.92 21.39
CA PHE A 30 24.84 -13.50 22.79
C PHE A 30 25.61 -14.51 23.66
N ILE A 31 25.38 -15.81 23.46
CA ILE A 31 26.16 -16.85 24.17
C ILE A 31 27.64 -16.77 23.79
N ASP A 32 27.95 -16.59 22.51
CA ASP A 32 29.33 -16.58 22.03
C ASP A 32 30.08 -15.40 22.62
N GLU A 33 29.49 -14.21 22.59
CA GLU A 33 30.04 -13.00 23.20
C GLU A 33 30.21 -13.15 24.71
N ALA A 34 29.22 -13.69 25.41
CA ALA A 34 29.34 -13.95 26.85
C ALA A 34 30.49 -14.92 27.15
N ARG A 35 30.70 -15.96 26.34
CA ARG A 35 31.81 -16.91 26.51
C ARG A 35 33.17 -16.25 26.26
N GLU A 36 33.29 -15.43 25.23
CA GLU A 36 34.52 -14.69 24.93
C GLU A 36 34.92 -13.75 26.08
N HIS A 37 33.93 -13.17 26.77
CA HIS A 37 34.14 -12.29 27.91
C HIS A 37 34.21 -13.04 29.26
N GLY A 38 34.17 -14.37 29.28
CA GLY A 38 34.19 -15.19 30.50
C GLY A 38 32.95 -15.00 31.39
N GLN A 39 31.84 -14.55 30.82
CA GLN A 39 30.57 -14.32 31.50
C GLN A 39 29.64 -15.53 31.39
N THR A 40 28.69 -15.65 32.32
CA THR A 40 27.63 -16.66 32.23
C THR A 40 26.42 -16.06 31.52
N PRO A 41 25.97 -16.63 30.38
CA PRO A 41 24.77 -16.15 29.70
C PRO A 41 23.55 -16.19 30.62
N ALA A 42 22.78 -15.12 30.64
CA ALA A 42 21.54 -15.01 31.41
C ALA A 42 20.40 -14.52 30.51
N LEU A 43 19.16 -14.94 30.84
CA LEU A 43 17.99 -14.65 30.00
C LEU A 43 17.59 -13.18 30.04
N THR A 44 17.62 -12.52 31.21
CA THR A 44 17.23 -11.12 31.34
C THR A 44 18.04 -10.16 30.46
N PRO A 45 19.39 -10.15 30.50
CA PRO A 45 20.18 -9.26 29.64
C PRO A 45 19.94 -9.55 28.15
N TYR A 46 19.86 -10.82 27.76
CA TYR A 46 19.53 -11.22 26.40
C TYR A 46 18.17 -10.69 25.94
N LEU A 47 17.11 -10.81 26.76
CA LEU A 47 15.78 -10.30 26.41
C LEU A 47 15.74 -8.77 26.26
N LEU A 48 16.50 -8.05 27.09
CA LEU A 48 16.61 -6.60 27.00
C LEU A 48 17.36 -6.17 25.74
N GLU A 49 18.47 -6.84 25.42
CA GLU A 49 19.28 -6.59 24.24
C GLU A 49 18.50 -6.87 22.96
N MET A 50 17.95 -8.09 22.81
CA MET A 50 17.13 -8.43 21.64
C MET A 50 15.86 -7.59 21.53
N GLY A 51 15.28 -7.22 22.67
CA GLY A 51 14.15 -6.30 22.72
C GLY A 51 14.52 -4.94 22.15
N ARG A 52 15.64 -4.35 22.62
CA ARG A 52 16.17 -3.10 22.09
C ARG A 52 16.45 -3.21 20.60
N ASP A 53 17.19 -4.22 20.17
CA ASP A 53 17.58 -4.39 18.76
C ASP A 53 16.35 -4.56 17.85
N THR A 54 15.34 -5.31 18.32
CA THR A 54 14.05 -5.43 17.62
C THR A 54 13.33 -4.08 17.53
N PHE A 55 13.30 -3.30 18.61
CA PHE A 55 12.66 -1.98 18.64
C PHE A 55 13.40 -0.95 17.79
N GLU A 56 14.73 -0.96 17.78
CA GLU A 56 15.55 -0.08 16.95
C GLU A 56 15.33 -0.37 15.46
N ASN A 57 15.32 -1.65 15.08
CA ASN A 57 14.99 -2.06 13.72
C ASN A 57 13.55 -1.68 13.32
N TRP A 58 12.59 -1.87 14.22
CA TRP A 58 11.21 -1.47 13.96
C TRP A 58 11.07 0.05 13.82
N GLN A 59 11.75 0.82 14.68
CA GLN A 59 11.74 2.28 14.64
C GLN A 59 12.32 2.80 13.32
N SER A 60 13.48 2.28 12.90
CA SER A 60 14.15 2.74 11.69
C SER A 60 13.35 2.43 10.43
N GLU A 61 12.84 1.20 10.30
CA GLU A 61 12.03 0.77 9.17
C GLU A 61 10.69 1.49 9.12
N PHE A 62 10.05 1.74 10.27
CA PHE A 62 8.81 2.53 10.31
C PHE A 62 9.04 3.96 9.83
N LEU A 63 10.12 4.61 10.30
CA LEU A 63 10.45 5.96 9.87
C LEU A 63 10.79 6.01 8.37
N GLN A 64 11.53 5.02 7.87
CA GLN A 64 11.85 4.88 6.45
C GLN A 64 10.59 4.73 5.60
N LEU A 65 9.69 3.80 5.94
CA LEU A 65 8.44 3.58 5.23
C LEU A 65 7.54 4.81 5.27
N LEU A 66 7.42 5.45 6.44
CA LEU A 66 6.66 6.69 6.60
C LEU A 66 7.21 7.78 5.68
N TRP A 67 8.52 8.00 5.71
CA TRP A 67 9.17 9.01 4.87
C TRP A 67 9.01 8.70 3.38
N GLN A 68 9.13 7.43 2.99
CA GLN A 68 9.01 7.03 1.60
C GLN A 68 7.57 7.18 1.08
N VAL A 69 6.56 6.76 1.86
CA VAL A 69 5.14 6.91 1.49
C VAL A 69 4.74 8.38 1.47
N VAL A 70 5.04 9.13 2.53
CA VAL A 70 4.68 10.56 2.63
C VAL A 70 5.45 11.38 1.60
N GLY A 71 6.76 11.13 1.47
CA GLY A 71 7.61 11.80 0.49
C GLY A 71 7.12 11.54 -0.93
N LEU A 72 6.89 10.28 -1.31
CA LEU A 72 6.37 9.93 -2.63
C LEU A 72 4.97 10.53 -2.86
N ALA A 73 4.06 10.43 -1.89
CA ALA A 73 2.73 11.03 -2.00
C ALA A 73 2.81 12.56 -2.15
N TYR A 74 3.70 13.22 -1.42
CA TYR A 74 3.94 14.66 -1.54
C TYR A 74 4.50 15.03 -2.92
N PHE A 75 5.50 14.31 -3.42
CA PHE A 75 6.07 14.53 -4.75
C PHE A 75 5.05 14.23 -5.86
N LEU A 76 4.20 13.22 -5.72
CA LEU A 76 3.10 12.98 -6.65
C LEU A 76 2.07 14.11 -6.58
N TYR A 77 1.69 14.57 -5.39
CA TYR A 77 0.67 15.60 -5.22
C TYR A 77 1.13 16.98 -5.72
N VAL A 78 2.37 17.38 -5.42
CA VAL A 78 2.94 18.69 -5.80
C VAL A 78 3.59 18.65 -7.18
N GLY A 79 4.21 17.53 -7.55
CA GLY A 79 5.00 17.35 -8.78
C GLY A 79 4.24 16.75 -9.96
N SER A 80 2.94 16.49 -9.85
CA SER A 80 2.10 16.10 -10.99
C SER A 80 1.18 17.25 -11.49
N PRO A 81 1.72 18.29 -12.15
CA PRO A 81 0.92 19.12 -13.06
C PRO A 81 0.28 18.28 -14.16
N SER A 82 0.96 17.21 -14.60
CA SER A 82 0.52 16.39 -15.73
C SER A 82 -0.78 15.61 -15.48
N SER A 83 -1.13 15.26 -14.23
CA SER A 83 -2.43 14.62 -13.94
C SER A 83 -3.58 15.63 -14.03
N LYS A 84 -3.43 16.83 -13.45
CA LYS A 84 -4.47 17.88 -13.52
C LYS A 84 -4.64 18.38 -14.95
N GLU A 85 -3.55 18.71 -15.63
CA GLU A 85 -3.59 19.18 -17.01
C GLU A 85 -4.12 18.11 -17.98
N ASN A 86 -3.83 16.82 -17.73
CA ASN A 86 -4.37 15.76 -18.55
C ASN A 86 -5.87 15.52 -18.29
N ASP A 87 -6.33 15.61 -17.05
CA ASP A 87 -7.75 15.50 -16.71
C ASP A 87 -8.54 16.68 -17.29
N ASP A 88 -8.09 17.92 -17.10
CA ASP A 88 -8.73 19.12 -17.66
C ASP A 88 -8.80 19.05 -19.20
N ARG A 89 -7.71 18.61 -19.85
CA ARG A 89 -7.66 18.45 -21.30
C ARG A 89 -8.53 17.30 -21.79
N MET A 90 -8.69 16.24 -20.98
CA MET A 90 -9.55 15.11 -21.30
C MET A 90 -11.02 15.47 -21.15
N GLU A 91 -11.38 16.23 -20.11
CA GLU A 91 -12.71 16.79 -19.89
C GLU A 91 -13.11 17.71 -21.04
N ALA A 92 -12.21 18.64 -21.43
CA ALA A 92 -12.47 19.52 -22.58
C ALA A 92 -12.68 18.75 -23.90
N LYS A 93 -11.97 17.63 -24.11
CA LYS A 93 -12.18 16.75 -25.28
C LYS A 93 -13.51 16.00 -25.21
N LEU A 94 -13.88 15.52 -24.03
CA LEU A 94 -15.17 14.85 -23.80
C LEU A 94 -16.34 15.81 -24.03
N ASP A 95 -16.25 17.04 -23.54
CA ASP A 95 -17.25 18.09 -23.77
C ASP A 95 -17.41 18.40 -25.26
N ALA A 96 -16.31 18.54 -26.00
CA ALA A 96 -16.36 18.77 -27.44
C ALA A 96 -17.03 17.59 -28.19
N LEU A 97 -16.79 16.34 -27.78
CA LEU A 97 -17.45 15.17 -28.35
C LEU A 97 -18.95 15.13 -28.02
N LEU A 98 -19.32 15.47 -26.78
CA LEU A 98 -20.71 15.56 -26.34
C LEU A 98 -21.48 16.61 -27.15
N GLU A 99 -20.85 17.73 -27.44
CA GLU A 99 -21.44 18.80 -28.25
C GLU A 99 -21.66 18.37 -29.72
N LEU A 100 -20.72 17.61 -30.30
CA LEU A 100 -20.83 17.09 -31.67
C LEU A 100 -21.88 15.97 -31.82
N VAL A 101 -22.02 15.10 -30.82
CA VAL A 101 -22.88 13.90 -30.89
C VAL A 101 -24.30 14.18 -30.37
N GLY A 102 -24.48 15.24 -29.57
CA GLY A 102 -25.76 15.66 -29.01
C GLY A 102 -25.73 15.67 -27.48
N ARG A 103 -25.50 16.86 -26.91
CA ARG A 103 -25.19 17.06 -25.49
C ARG A 103 -26.27 16.53 -24.54
N GLU A 104 -27.55 16.74 -24.85
CA GLU A 104 -28.67 16.27 -24.01
C GLU A 104 -28.69 14.74 -23.86
N ARG A 105 -28.46 14.01 -24.96
CA ARG A 105 -28.44 12.54 -24.93
C ARG A 105 -27.22 12.02 -24.18
N GLY A 106 -26.06 12.65 -24.38
CA GLY A 106 -24.85 12.28 -23.67
C GLY A 106 -24.94 12.51 -22.16
N LEU A 107 -25.49 13.65 -21.72
CA LEU A 107 -25.71 13.93 -20.29
C LEU A 107 -26.70 12.94 -19.65
N ALA A 108 -27.76 12.56 -20.35
CA ALA A 108 -28.72 11.57 -19.86
C ALA A 108 -28.07 10.18 -19.63
N ILE A 109 -27.16 9.77 -20.53
CA ILE A 109 -26.40 8.51 -20.39
C ILE A 109 -25.41 8.59 -19.22
N VAL A 110 -24.71 9.71 -19.04
CA VAL A 110 -23.80 9.91 -17.90
C VAL A 110 -24.54 9.82 -16.58
N ASP A 111 -25.70 10.47 -16.48
CA ASP A 111 -26.57 10.45 -15.30
C ASP A 111 -27.13 9.04 -15.03
N GLU A 112 -27.43 8.24 -16.07
CA GLU A 112 -27.80 6.83 -15.93
C GLU A 112 -26.65 5.97 -15.39
N ILE A 113 -25.44 6.13 -15.93
CA ILE A 113 -24.22 5.46 -15.46
C ILE A 113 -23.96 5.82 -13.99
N ASP A 114 -24.08 7.09 -13.61
CA ASP A 114 -23.81 7.57 -12.27
C ASP A 114 -24.82 7.04 -11.24
N ARG A 115 -26.09 6.93 -11.62
CA ARG A 115 -27.11 6.25 -10.81
C ARG A 115 -26.85 4.76 -10.66
N HIS A 116 -26.44 4.09 -11.73
CA HIS A 116 -26.19 2.65 -11.72
C HIS A 116 -24.92 2.28 -10.92
N HIS A 117 -23.94 3.17 -10.85
CA HIS A 117 -22.65 2.92 -10.21
C HIS A 117 -22.43 3.64 -8.87
N GLU A 118 -23.49 4.22 -8.27
CA GLU A 118 -23.48 4.90 -6.97
C GLU A 118 -22.17 5.68 -6.69
N ARG A 119 -21.85 6.69 -7.51
CA ARG A 119 -20.69 7.57 -7.25
C ARG A 119 -20.97 8.53 -6.09
N ARG A 120 -21.13 8.04 -4.86
CA ARG A 120 -21.07 8.86 -3.64
C ARG A 120 -19.70 8.86 -2.95
N THR A 121 -18.79 7.97 -3.36
CA THR A 121 -17.47 7.83 -2.75
C THR A 121 -16.41 7.67 -3.84
N GLY A 122 -15.53 8.65 -3.98
CA GLY A 122 -14.67 8.80 -5.14
C GLY A 122 -13.47 7.86 -5.20
N HIS A 123 -13.64 6.63 -5.70
CA HIS A 123 -12.64 5.91 -6.49
C HIS A 123 -13.28 4.76 -7.31
N ALA A 124 -12.58 4.38 -8.39
CA ALA A 124 -13.11 3.71 -9.57
C ALA A 124 -13.57 2.25 -9.37
N ALA A 125 -14.76 1.97 -9.89
CA ALA A 125 -15.02 0.80 -10.75
C ALA A 125 -15.66 1.39 -12.04
N LEU A 126 -15.34 0.95 -13.26
CA LEU A 126 -15.50 -0.42 -13.73
C LEU A 126 -14.52 -0.81 -14.84
N HIS A 127 -14.16 -2.09 -14.82
CA HIS A 127 -14.04 -2.85 -16.05
C HIS A 127 -15.22 -3.82 -16.10
N GLN A 128 -16.28 -3.43 -16.82
CA GLN A 128 -17.25 -4.35 -17.40
C GLN A 128 -17.33 -3.96 -18.86
N ASP A 129 -17.21 -4.97 -19.72
CA ASP A 129 -17.12 -4.85 -21.17
C ASP A 129 -18.10 -3.80 -21.73
N PRO A 130 -17.68 -2.99 -22.72
CA PRO A 130 -18.53 -1.95 -23.27
C PRO A 130 -19.81 -2.58 -23.85
N PRO A 131 -21.01 -2.03 -23.55
CA PRO A 131 -22.26 -2.54 -24.11
C PRO A 131 -22.44 -2.19 -25.59
N TYR A 132 -21.44 -1.60 -26.25
CA TYR A 132 -21.50 -1.29 -27.67
C TYR A 132 -21.13 -2.53 -28.50
N GLY A 133 -21.99 -3.54 -28.39
CA GLY A 133 -22.11 -4.58 -29.39
C GLY A 133 -22.66 -3.98 -30.68
N ALA A 134 -21.85 -4.07 -31.73
CA ALA A 134 -22.17 -3.95 -33.14
C ALA A 134 -23.63 -3.62 -33.50
N VAL A 135 -23.88 -2.39 -33.95
CA VAL A 135 -24.56 -2.08 -35.23
C VAL A 135 -24.02 -0.74 -35.75
#